data_AF-A0AAV6HPW6-F1
#
_entry.id   AF-A0AAV6HPW6-F1
#
_cell.length_a   1.000
_cell.length_b   1.000
_cell.length_c   1.000
_cell.angle_alpha   90.00
_cell.angle_beta   90.00
_cell.angle_gamma   90.00
#
_symmetry.space_group_name_H-M   'P 1'
#
loop_
_entity.id
_entity.type
_entity.pdbx_description
1 polymer ?
#
loop_
_entity_poly.entity_id
_entity_poly.type
_entity_poly.pdbx_seq_one_letter_code
_entity_poly.pdbx_strand_id
1 'polypeptide(L)' 'MAVVLLRDPKSRLWPVIYNEKSQIKALTSGWEVFVKENSIRPGDECAFEVENEREGTSKNEREVIFKVGIVRK' A
#
# COMPACT_ATOMS: atom_id res chain seq x y z
N MET A 1 0.37 -5.18 14.34
CA MET A 1 -0.09 -5.46 12.97
C MET A 1 -1.18 -4.46 12.67
N ALA A 2 -1.04 -3.71 11.58
CA ALA A 2 -2.00 -2.70 11.16
C ALA A 2 -2.46 -3.00 9.74
N VAL A 3 -3.67 -2.58 9.39
CA VAL A 3 -4.10 -2.55 7.99
C VAL A 3 -3.66 -1.22 7.40
N VAL A 4 -2.93 -1.27 6.29
CA VAL A 4 -2.62 -0.10 5.46
C VAL A 4 -3.33 -0.26 4.14
N LEU A 5 -3.74 0.85 3.53
CA LEU A 5 -4.38 0.83 2.22
C LEU A 5 -3.35 1.18 1.16
N LEU A 6 -3.20 0.34 0.14
CA LEU A 6 -2.39 0.65 -1.03
C LEU A 6 -3.30 1.11 -2.16
N ARG A 7 -3.05 2.30 -2.71
CA ARG A 7 -3.71 2.80 -3.92
C ARG A 7 -2.86 2.46 -5.13
N ASP A 8 -3.40 1.67 -6.05
CA ASP A 8 -2.70 1.31 -7.28
C ASP A 8 -2.77 2.43 -8.35
N PRO A 9 -2.03 2.32 -9.47
CA PRO A 9 -2.09 3.29 -10.56
C PRO A 9 -3.46 3.42 -11.24
N LYS A 10 -4.36 2.45 -11.03
CA LYS A 10 -5.76 2.47 -11.50
C LYS A 10 -6.71 3.05 -10.45
N SER A 11 -6.18 3.66 -9.38
CA SER A 11 -6.91 4.25 -8.26
C SER A 11 -7.73 3.26 -7.43
N ARG A 12 -7.47 1.95 -7.53
CA ARG A 12 -8.10 0.92 -6.68
C ARG A 12 -7.38 0.87 -5.33
N LEU A 13 -8.15 0.69 -4.25
CA LEU A 13 -7.63 0.54 -2.89
C LEU A 13 -7.53 -0.93 -2.51
N TRP A 14 -6.41 -1.29 -1.88
CA TRP A 14 -6.08 -2.65 -1.49
C TRP A 14 -5.70 -2.70 -0.01
N PRO A 15 -6.47 -3.38 0.85
CA PRO A 15 -6.09 -3.57 2.23
C PRO A 15 -4.94 -4.57 2.33
N VAL A 16 -3.86 -4.16 2.98
CA VAL A 16 -2.66 -4.97 3.17
C VAL A 16 -2.27 -4.94 4.64
N ILE A 17 -1.88 -6.09 5.19
CA ILE A 17 -1.40 -6.16 6.56
C ILE A 17 0.05 -5.69 6.60
N TYR A 18 0.29 -4.60 7.32
CA TYR A 18 1.62 -4.18 7.72
C TYR A 18 1.97 -4.84 9.07
N ASN A 19 3.00 -5.67 9.05
CA ASN A 19 3.53 -6.34 10.22
C ASN A 19 4.86 -5.70 10.62
N GLU A 20 4.85 -5.03 11.77
CA GLU A 20 6.04 -4.52 12.44
C GLU A 20 6.23 -5.31 13.73
N LYS A 21 7.13 -6.29 13.69
CA LYS A 21 7.54 -7.09 14.85
C LYS A 21 9.05 -7.03 14.97
N SER A 22 9.56 -6.40 16.03
CA SER A 22 10.95 -6.27 16.51
C SER A 22 12.07 -6.08 15.47
N GLN A 23 12.19 -6.97 14.48
CA GLN A 23 13.22 -6.97 13.44
C GLN A 23 12.67 -7.03 12.00
N ILE A 24 11.35 -7.24 11.82
CA ILE A 24 10.72 -7.38 10.51
C ILE A 24 9.67 -6.29 10.35
N LYS A 25 9.82 -5.51 9.28
CA LYS A 25 8.82 -4.57 8.75
C LYS A 25 8.44 -5.06 7.37
N ALA A 26 7.24 -5.64 7.25
CA ALA A 26 6.81 -6.26 6.00
C ALA A 26 5.33 -6.04 5.73
N LEU A 27 5.01 -5.85 4.45
CA LEU A 27 3.67 -6.06 3.92
C LEU A 27 3.48 -7.58 3.78
N THR A 28 2.45 -8.12 4.42
CA THR A 28 2.20 -9.57 4.47
C THR A 28 0.90 -9.90 3.73
N SER A 29 -0.15 -10.33 4.43
CA SER A 29 -1.42 -10.72 3.83
C SER A 29 -2.02 -9.59 3.00
N GLY A 30 -2.51 -9.90 1.80
CA GLY A 30 -3.07 -8.96 0.84
C GLY A 30 -2.05 -8.37 -0.13
N TRP A 31 -0.74 -8.43 0.18
CA TRP A 31 0.31 -7.98 -0.74
C TRP A 31 0.36 -8.84 -2.00
N GLU A 32 0.23 -10.15 -1.86
CA GLU A 32 0.21 -11.11 -2.97
C GLU A 32 -0.93 -10.85 -3.96
N VAL A 33 -2.09 -10.41 -3.46
CA VAL A 33 -3.25 -10.06 -4.29
C VAL A 33 -2.96 -8.76 -5.04
N PHE A 34 -2.43 -7.74 -4.36
CA PHE A 34 -2.01 -6.48 -4.97
C PHE A 34 -1.00 -6.71 -6.12
N VAL A 35 0.00 -7.55 -5.88
CA VAL A 35 1.03 -7.93 -6.88
C VAL A 35 0.42 -8.59 -8.09
N LYS A 36 -0.45 -9.59 -7.87
CA LYS A 36 -1.10 -10.34 -8.95
C LYS A 36 -1.98 -9.42 -9.81
N GLU A 37 -2.81 -8.61 -9.18
CA GLU A 37 -3.80 -7.74 -9.83
C GLU A 37 -3.20 -6.53 -10.55
N ASN A 38 -1.96 -6.17 -10.19
CA ASN A 38 -1.18 -5.15 -10.89
C ASN A 38 -0.12 -5.73 -11.82
N SER A 39 -0.06 -7.07 -11.94
CA SER A 39 0.89 -7.80 -12.78
C SER A 39 2.35 -7.36 -12.53
N ILE A 40 2.70 -7.21 -11.26
CA ILE A 40 4.05 -6.85 -10.81
C ILE A 40 4.93 -8.09 -10.92
N ARG A 41 6.09 -7.93 -11.55
CA ARG A 41 7.04 -9.02 -11.80
C ARG A 41 8.39 -8.73 -11.14
N PRO A 42 9.22 -9.76 -10.89
CA PRO A 42 10.60 -9.53 -10.49
C PRO A 42 11.30 -8.59 -11.48
N GLY A 43 11.92 -7.53 -10.96
CA GLY A 43 12.54 -6.46 -11.76
C GLY A 43 11.71 -5.18 -11.87
N ASP A 44 10.40 -5.24 -11.61
CA ASP A 44 9.57 -4.03 -11.46
C ASP A 44 9.87 -3.34 -10.13
N GLU A 45 9.81 -2.02 -10.11
CA GLU A 45 10.02 -1.20 -8.92
C GLU A 45 8.69 -0.63 -8.40
N CYS A 46 8.45 -0.71 -7.10
CA CYS A 46 7.27 -0.16 -6.44
C CYS A 46 7.67 1.04 -5.57
N ALA A 47 7.23 2.24 -5.96
CA ALA A 47 7.46 3.47 -5.21
C ALA A 47 6.24 3.80 -4.36
N PHE A 48 6.43 3.92 -3.05
CA PHE A 48 5.37 4.22 -2.09
C PHE A 48 5.42 5.69 -1.69
N GLU A 49 4.28 6.38 -1.77
CA GLU A 49 4.09 7.77 -1.36
C GLU A 49 2.92 7.84 -0.37
N VAL A 50 3.08 8.55 0.74
CA VAL A 50 1.98 8.79 1.68
C VAL A 50 0.96 9.70 1.01
N GLU A 51 -0.28 9.24 0.90
CA GLU A 51 -1.38 10.08 0.44
C GLU A 51 -1.82 10.95 1.63
N ASN A 52 -1.25 12.17 1.71
CA ASN A 52 -1.60 13.10 2.78
C ASN A 52 -3.10 13.42 2.72
N GLU A 53 -3.77 13.36 3.88
CA GLU A 53 -5.15 13.79 4.03
C GLU A 53 -5.28 15.22 3.53
N ARG A 54 -6.18 15.47 2.58
CA ARG A 54 -6.66 16.84 2.35
C ARG A 54 -7.32 17.28 3.66
N GLU A 55 -6.82 18.35 4.26
CA GLU A 55 -7.44 19.00 5.41
C GLU A 55 -8.94 19.22 5.11
N GLY A 56 -9.83 18.47 5.76
CA GLY A 56 -11.27 18.69 5.53
C GLY A 56 -12.27 17.61 5.91
N THR A 57 -11.87 16.39 6.29
CA THR A 57 -12.85 15.40 6.76
C THR A 57 -12.41 14.73 8.05
N SER A 58 -12.97 15.23 9.15
CA SER A 58 -13.00 14.55 10.44
C SER A 58 -13.62 13.16 10.27
N LYS A 59 -12.80 12.11 10.25
CA LYS A 59 -13.23 10.75 10.58
C LYS A 59 -12.16 10.03 11.39
N ASN A 60 -12.66 9.40 12.44
CA ASN A 60 -12.06 8.44 13.35
C ASN A 60 -10.98 7.54 12.68
N GLU A 61 -9.86 7.33 13.40
CA GLU A 61 -8.79 6.37 13.11
C GLU A 61 -8.13 6.53 11.73
N ARG A 62 -7.02 7.29 11.68
CA ARG A 62 -6.21 7.63 10.49
C ARG A 62 -6.03 6.42 9.55
N GLU A 63 -6.86 6.29 8.53
CA GLU A 63 -6.63 5.33 7.45
C GLU A 63 -5.35 5.75 6.72
N VAL A 64 -4.26 5.04 6.94
CA VAL A 64 -3.00 5.32 6.25
C VAL A 64 -3.09 4.75 4.83
N ILE A 65 -3.18 5.65 3.86
CA ILE A 65 -3.17 5.30 2.44
C ILE A 65 -1.80 5.60 1.84
N PHE A 66 -1.21 4.60 1.19
CA PHE A 66 -0.01 4.76 0.37
C PHE A 66 -0.39 4.66 -1.10
N LYS A 67 -0.09 5.69 -1.87
CA LYS A 67 -0.11 5.59 -3.33
C LYS A 67 1.11 4.81 -3.79
N VAL A 68 0.89 3.84 -4.67
CA VAL A 68 1.95 2.96 -5.19
C VAL A 68 2.14 3.20 -6.68
N GLY A 69 3.27 3.79 -7.05
CA GLY A 69 3.75 3.84 -8.42
C GLY A 69 4.47 2.54 -8.80
N ILE A 70 4.17 1.99 -9.98
CA ILE A 70 4.82 0.76 -10.49
C ILE A 70 5.64 1.15 -11.72
N VAL A 71 6.96 1.11 -11.59
CA VAL A 71 7.93 1.44 -12.65
C VAL A 71 8.43 0.13 -13.27
N ARG A 72 8.37 0.05 -14.60
CA ARG A 72 8.82 -1.09 -15.38
C ARG A 72 10.03 -0.66 -16.20
N LYS A 73 11.12 -1.46 -16.17
CA LYS A 73 12.30 -1.25 -17.02
C LYS A 73 12.06 -1.81 -18.43
#